data_AF-A0A821PDN4-F1
#
_entry.id   AF-A0A821PDN4-F1
#
_cell.length_a   1.000
_cell.length_b   1.000
_cell.length_c   1.000
_cell.angle_alpha   90.00
_cell.angle_beta   90.00
_cell.angle_gamma   90.00
#
_symmetry.space_group_name_H-M   'P 1'
#
loop_
_entity.id
_entity.type
_entity.pdbx_description
1 polymer ?
#
loop_
_entity_poly.entity_id
_entity_poly.type
_entity_poly.pdbx_seq_one_letter_code
_entity_poly.pdbx_strand_id
1 'polypeptide(L)'
;MLHRLQKIAEDLKKTKIDGKLGIGEKGRMTKQMMINFKQYYRQAIVQKKTNLDEMIRSVWAIWKHKASSNDDPHHERCSIKYCGYLKSLEKGEEYDHNKHRLPLGIMKAIRPVFDELAHPDTLKKVINGGSQNSNESSHAVLWSLAPKNRYATGVVIDLCAAIAVLSYNDTTTNNDTDSSDESDDSNNIDSNKSIQENVNKGRNDDGVA
;
A
#
# COMPACT_ATOMS: atom_id res chain seq x y z
N MET A 1 -1.98 9.23 8.92
CA MET A 1 -2.47 10.03 7.78
C MET A 1 -3.62 10.98 8.12
N LEU A 2 -4.84 10.49 8.41
CA LEU A 2 -6.04 11.34 8.57
C LEU A 2 -5.87 12.52 9.54
N HIS A 3 -5.36 12.26 10.75
CA HIS A 3 -5.11 13.33 11.74
C HIS A 3 -4.14 14.40 11.23
N ARG A 4 -3.10 14.01 10.49
CA ARG A 4 -2.13 14.95 9.89
C ARG A 4 -2.78 15.82 8.82
N LEU A 5 -3.63 15.23 7.98
CA LEU A 5 -4.39 15.97 6.97
C LEU A 5 -5.41 16.91 7.61
N GLN A 6 -6.06 16.50 8.71
CA GLN A 6 -6.98 17.35 9.47
C GLN A 6 -6.27 18.58 10.04
N LYS A 7 -5.10 18.39 10.65
CA LYS A 7 -4.27 19.48 11.16
C LYS A 7 -3.87 20.46 10.04
N ILE A 8 -3.40 19.94 8.90
CA ILE A 8 -3.07 20.79 7.73
C ILE A 8 -4.31 21.53 7.24
N ALA A 9 -5.46 20.87 7.14
CA ALA A 9 -6.70 21.53 6.75
C ALA A 9 -7.10 22.65 7.72
N GLU A 10 -6.83 22.49 9.02
CA GLU A 10 -7.06 23.51 10.05
C GLU A 10 -6.09 24.70 9.96
N ASP A 11 -4.82 24.43 9.66
CA ASP A 11 -3.83 25.47 9.46
C ASP A 11 -4.12 26.26 8.17
N LEU A 12 -4.55 25.56 7.12
CA LEU A 12 -4.96 26.17 5.86
C LEU A 12 -6.21 27.04 5.98
N LYS A 13 -7.08 26.87 6.99
CA LYS A 13 -8.20 27.82 7.22
C LYS A 13 -7.70 29.22 7.54
N LYS A 14 -6.52 29.31 8.17
CA LYS A 14 -5.93 30.53 8.70
C LYS A 14 -5.09 31.27 7.66
N THR A 15 -4.72 30.60 6.55
CA THR A 15 -3.88 31.14 5.49
C THR A 15 -4.67 31.37 4.19
N LYS A 16 -4.38 32.45 3.47
CA LYS A 16 -4.90 32.63 2.09
C LYS A 16 -4.09 31.74 1.14
N ILE A 17 -4.78 30.94 0.34
CA ILE A 17 -4.17 30.17 -0.75
C ILE A 17 -4.55 30.88 -2.05
N ASP A 18 -3.57 31.29 -2.85
CA ASP A 18 -3.79 31.97 -4.14
C ASP A 18 -4.68 33.24 -4.04
N GLY A 19 -4.46 34.07 -3.02
CA GLY A 19 -5.19 35.33 -2.82
C GLY A 19 -6.62 35.19 -2.30
N LYS A 20 -7.15 33.97 -2.15
CA LYS A 20 -8.48 33.70 -1.60
C LYS A 20 -8.38 33.08 -0.20
N LEU A 21 -9.27 33.50 0.71
CA LEU A 21 -9.30 32.97 2.08
C LEU A 21 -9.48 31.45 2.07
N GLY A 22 -8.61 30.79 2.83
CA GLY A 22 -8.46 29.34 2.87
C GLY A 22 -9.68 28.56 3.33
N ILE A 23 -10.80 29.19 3.75
CA ILE A 23 -12.07 28.48 3.93
C ILE A 23 -13.40 29.24 3.54
N GLY A 24 -13.85 29.29 2.26
CA GLY A 24 -15.30 29.30 1.86
C GLY A 24 -15.85 28.30 0.79
N GLU A 25 -15.22 28.10 -0.38
CA GLU A 25 -15.95 27.58 -1.58
C GLU A 25 -15.24 26.43 -2.34
N LYS A 26 -15.84 25.95 -3.46
CA LYS A 26 -15.38 24.83 -4.33
C LYS A 26 -13.85 24.75 -4.45
N GLY A 27 -13.27 23.56 -4.25
CA GLY A 27 -11.81 23.35 -4.31
C GLY A 27 -11.12 23.01 -2.97
N ARG A 28 -11.86 22.65 -1.92
CA ARG A 28 -11.28 22.28 -0.61
C ARG A 28 -10.91 20.82 -0.49
N MET A 29 -9.93 20.55 0.36
CA MET A 29 -9.77 19.27 1.01
C MET A 29 -10.93 19.04 2.01
N THR A 30 -11.91 18.23 1.61
CA THR A 30 -13.08 17.90 2.44
C THR A 30 -12.74 16.79 3.43
N LYS A 31 -13.53 16.65 4.51
CA LYS A 31 -13.40 15.52 5.46
C LYS A 31 -13.50 14.17 4.73
N GLN A 32 -14.45 14.05 3.80
CA GLN A 32 -14.60 12.84 2.99
C GLN A 32 -13.34 12.56 2.16
N MET A 33 -12.72 13.59 1.58
CA MET A 33 -11.49 13.40 0.82
C MET A 33 -10.32 12.91 1.69
N MET A 34 -10.18 13.44 2.90
CA MET A 34 -9.16 12.96 3.84
C MET A 34 -9.40 11.51 4.27
N ILE A 35 -10.67 11.11 4.45
CA ILE A 35 -11.06 9.72 4.70
C ILE A 35 -10.67 8.83 3.51
N ASN A 36 -10.97 9.29 2.29
CA ASN A 36 -10.60 8.56 1.07
C ASN A 36 -9.08 8.42 0.94
N PHE A 37 -8.30 9.47 1.22
CA PHE A 37 -6.83 9.39 1.25
C PHE A 37 -6.34 8.32 2.24
N LYS A 38 -6.88 8.31 3.46
CA LYS A 38 -6.56 7.27 4.46
C LYS A 38 -6.88 5.87 3.92
N GLN A 39 -8.03 5.69 3.29
CA GLN A 39 -8.47 4.40 2.74
C GLN A 39 -7.57 3.94 1.60
N TYR A 40 -7.26 4.82 0.64
CA TYR A 40 -6.37 4.50 -0.49
C TYR A 40 -4.97 4.17 -0.01
N TYR A 41 -4.46 4.91 0.98
CA TYR A 41 -3.16 4.63 1.56
C TYR A 41 -3.11 3.23 2.21
N ARG A 42 -4.14 2.86 2.98
CA ARG A 42 -4.26 1.50 3.51
C ARG A 42 -4.30 0.45 2.39
N GLN A 43 -5.07 0.71 1.33
CA GLN A 43 -5.15 -0.22 0.19
C GLN A 43 -3.80 -0.38 -0.52
N ALA A 44 -3.05 0.70 -0.71
CA ALA A 44 -1.71 0.66 -1.31
C ALA A 44 -0.75 -0.23 -0.50
N ILE A 45 -0.77 -0.13 0.82
CA ILE A 45 0.03 -1.00 1.71
C ILE A 45 -0.42 -2.45 1.59
N VAL A 46 -1.72 -2.71 1.73
CA VAL A 46 -2.26 -4.09 1.75
C VAL A 46 -2.04 -4.80 0.42
N GLN A 47 -2.22 -4.12 -0.72
CA GLN A 47 -2.05 -4.72 -2.04
C GLN A 47 -0.58 -5.00 -2.38
N LYS A 48 0.35 -4.22 -1.81
CA LYS A 48 1.78 -4.28 -2.11
C LYS A 48 2.60 -4.78 -0.92
N LYS A 49 2.00 -5.63 -0.08
CA LYS A 49 2.52 -6.02 1.24
C LYS A 49 3.93 -6.62 1.22
N THR A 50 4.37 -7.23 0.10
CA THR A 50 5.67 -7.89 -0.03
C THR A 50 6.72 -7.09 -0.81
N ASN A 51 6.35 -5.94 -1.40
CA ASN A 51 7.25 -5.19 -2.27
C ASN A 51 7.29 -3.71 -1.88
N LEU A 52 8.38 -3.32 -1.22
CA LEU A 52 8.58 -1.95 -0.72
C LEU A 52 8.54 -0.91 -1.83
N ASP A 53 9.21 -1.17 -2.95
CA ASP A 53 9.27 -0.24 -4.07
C ASP A 53 7.90 -0.02 -4.71
N GLU A 54 7.13 -1.09 -4.92
CA GLU A 54 5.77 -0.99 -5.41
C GLU A 54 4.88 -0.25 -4.41
N MET A 55 5.06 -0.48 -3.11
CA MET A 55 4.32 0.23 -2.06
C MET A 55 4.59 1.74 -2.11
N ILE A 56 5.86 2.15 -2.19
CA ILE A 56 6.26 3.56 -2.35
C ILE A 56 5.60 4.15 -3.60
N ARG A 57 5.70 3.46 -4.73
CA ARG A 57 5.11 3.91 -6.01
C ARG A 57 3.59 4.02 -5.93
N SER A 58 2.92 3.08 -5.26
CA SER A 58 1.47 3.09 -5.06
C SER A 58 1.02 4.24 -4.14
N VAL A 59 1.78 4.56 -3.09
CA VAL A 59 1.51 5.72 -2.23
C VAL A 59 1.62 7.02 -3.04
N TRP A 60 2.68 7.16 -3.84
CA TRP A 60 2.85 8.33 -4.71
C TRP A 60 1.81 8.44 -5.82
N ALA A 61 1.30 7.31 -6.34
CA ALA A 61 0.22 7.30 -7.32
C ALA A 61 -1.06 7.95 -6.77
N ILE A 62 -1.35 7.82 -5.47
CA ILE A 62 -2.51 8.48 -4.83
C ILE A 62 -2.36 10.01 -4.89
N TRP A 63 -1.17 10.52 -4.58
CA TRP A 63 -0.89 11.97 -4.63
C TRP A 63 -0.94 12.48 -6.07
N LYS A 64 -0.26 11.80 -6.99
CA LYS A 64 -0.22 12.15 -8.41
C LYS A 64 -1.60 12.18 -9.04
N HIS A 65 -2.43 11.16 -8.79
CA HIS A 65 -3.80 11.09 -9.29
C HIS A 65 -4.65 12.32 -8.92
N LYS A 66 -4.41 12.93 -7.74
CA LYS A 66 -5.10 14.15 -7.31
C LYS A 66 -4.46 15.44 -7.79
N ALA A 67 -3.19 15.40 -8.19
CA ALA A 67 -2.47 16.53 -8.78
C ALA A 67 -2.75 16.69 -10.27
N SER A 68 -3.10 15.60 -10.98
CA SER A 68 -3.32 15.54 -12.43
C SER A 68 -4.21 16.68 -12.95
N SER A 69 -3.83 17.21 -14.11
CA SER A 69 -4.60 18.19 -14.88
C SER A 69 -4.87 17.68 -16.30
N ASN A 70 -5.67 18.42 -17.07
CA ASN A 70 -5.88 18.11 -18.49
C ASN A 70 -4.57 18.23 -19.29
N ASP A 71 -3.72 19.18 -18.92
CA ASP A 71 -2.42 19.41 -19.59
C ASP A 71 -1.33 18.42 -19.13
N ASP A 72 -1.47 17.85 -17.93
CA ASP A 72 -0.47 16.98 -17.30
C ASP A 72 -1.16 15.82 -16.55
N PRO A 73 -1.66 14.79 -17.29
CA PRO A 73 -2.41 13.68 -16.72
C PRO A 73 -1.50 12.59 -16.14
N HIS A 74 -1.42 12.48 -14.81
CA HIS A 74 -0.66 11.41 -14.12
C HIS A 74 -1.55 10.23 -13.73
N HIS A 75 -1.78 9.28 -14.65
CA HIS A 75 -2.60 8.07 -14.39
C HIS A 75 -1.90 6.75 -14.71
N GLU A 76 -0.56 6.74 -14.87
CA GLU A 76 0.17 5.56 -15.35
C GLU A 76 0.07 4.34 -14.43
N ARG A 77 -0.26 4.57 -13.14
CA ARG A 77 -0.39 3.52 -12.11
C ARG A 77 -1.80 3.37 -11.57
N CYS A 78 -2.78 3.96 -12.24
CA CYS A 78 -4.18 3.82 -11.87
C CYS A 78 -4.78 2.54 -12.46
N SER A 79 -5.74 1.95 -11.73
CA SER A 79 -6.59 0.90 -12.29
C SER A 79 -7.79 1.51 -13.01
N ILE A 80 -8.13 1.00 -14.19
CA ILE A 80 -9.36 1.34 -14.93
C ILE A 80 -10.59 1.24 -14.03
N LYS A 81 -10.67 0.25 -13.15
CA LYS A 81 -11.83 0.05 -12.26
C LYS A 81 -12.19 1.29 -11.43
N TYR A 82 -11.18 2.06 -11.02
CA TYR A 82 -11.36 3.20 -10.10
C TYR A 82 -11.03 4.56 -10.73
N CYS A 83 -10.33 4.59 -11.87
CA CYS A 83 -9.91 5.83 -12.50
C CYS A 83 -10.88 6.29 -13.58
N GLY A 84 -11.56 7.43 -13.32
CA GLY A 84 -12.47 8.02 -14.30
C GLY A 84 -11.79 8.39 -15.62
N TYR A 85 -10.56 8.91 -15.56
CA TYR A 85 -9.78 9.26 -16.76
C TYR A 85 -9.53 8.04 -17.65
N LEU A 86 -9.05 6.93 -17.07
CA LEU A 86 -8.78 5.71 -17.85
C LEU A 86 -10.07 5.08 -18.40
N LYS A 87 -11.19 5.16 -17.67
CA LYS A 87 -12.50 4.71 -18.18
C LYS A 87 -12.97 5.55 -19.37
N SER A 88 -12.83 6.87 -19.29
CA SER A 88 -13.19 7.75 -20.39
C SER A 88 -12.29 7.51 -21.60
N LEU A 89 -10.99 7.30 -21.37
CA LEU A 89 -10.04 6.95 -22.43
C LEU A 89 -10.41 5.64 -23.15
N GLU A 90 -10.80 4.60 -22.40
CA GLU A 90 -11.25 3.31 -22.98
C GLU A 90 -12.52 3.45 -23.82
N LYS A 91 -13.41 4.38 -23.46
CA LYS A 91 -14.66 4.66 -24.18
C LYS A 91 -14.52 5.68 -25.31
N GLY A 92 -13.36 6.34 -25.42
CA GLY A 92 -13.19 7.50 -26.33
C GLY A 92 -13.96 8.75 -25.90
N GLU A 93 -14.28 8.88 -24.61
CA GLU A 93 -14.97 10.05 -24.04
C GLU A 93 -13.97 11.10 -23.51
N GLU A 94 -14.35 12.38 -23.57
CA GLU A 94 -13.57 13.44 -22.94
C GLU A 94 -13.65 13.36 -21.41
N TYR A 95 -12.52 13.62 -20.74
CA TYR A 95 -12.43 13.67 -19.28
C TYR A 95 -11.88 15.01 -18.81
N ASP A 96 -12.63 15.69 -17.94
CA ASP A 96 -12.21 16.95 -17.33
C ASP A 96 -11.71 16.75 -15.90
N HIS A 97 -10.39 16.90 -15.71
CA HIS A 97 -9.72 16.79 -14.43
C HIS A 97 -10.12 17.90 -13.43
N ASN A 98 -10.59 19.05 -13.90
CA ASN A 98 -10.93 20.18 -13.03
C ASN A 98 -12.06 19.86 -12.04
N LYS A 99 -12.89 18.87 -12.35
CA LYS A 99 -13.98 18.41 -11.49
C LYS A 99 -13.49 17.68 -10.23
N HIS A 100 -12.32 17.05 -10.28
CA HIS A 100 -11.87 16.10 -9.25
C HIS A 100 -10.47 16.34 -8.70
N ARG A 101 -9.68 17.22 -9.34
CA ARG A 101 -8.35 17.62 -8.89
C ARG A 101 -8.40 18.53 -7.66
N LEU A 102 -7.34 18.53 -6.89
CA LEU A 102 -7.14 19.48 -5.80
C LEU A 102 -6.36 20.72 -6.29
N PRO A 103 -6.62 21.91 -5.74
CA PRO A 103 -5.80 23.09 -6.01
C PRO A 103 -4.35 22.87 -5.64
N LEU A 104 -3.44 23.47 -6.41
CA LEU A 104 -2.01 23.30 -6.27
C LEU A 104 -1.50 23.69 -4.88
N GLY A 105 -2.02 24.76 -4.27
CA GLY A 105 -1.65 25.16 -2.92
C GLY A 105 -1.97 24.10 -1.86
N ILE A 106 -3.10 23.40 -1.99
CA ILE A 106 -3.44 22.27 -1.11
C ILE A 106 -2.51 21.09 -1.36
N MET A 107 -2.24 20.77 -2.64
CA MET A 107 -1.33 19.67 -3.00
C MET A 107 0.08 19.88 -2.45
N LYS A 108 0.58 21.12 -2.50
CA LYS A 108 1.86 21.51 -1.88
C LYS A 108 1.83 21.35 -0.36
N ALA A 109 0.75 21.78 0.29
CA ALA A 109 0.61 21.70 1.74
C ALA A 109 0.54 20.26 2.28
N ILE A 110 -0.08 19.33 1.54
CA ILE A 110 -0.18 17.91 1.96
C ILE A 110 1.02 17.05 1.55
N ARG A 111 1.87 17.53 0.63
CA ARG A 111 3.04 16.78 0.15
C ARG A 111 3.94 16.28 1.29
N PRO A 112 4.27 17.05 2.34
CA PRO A 112 5.08 16.55 3.45
C PRO A 112 4.50 15.31 4.15
N VAL A 113 3.17 15.18 4.20
CA VAL A 113 2.51 13.99 4.75
C VAL A 113 2.77 12.78 3.87
N PHE A 114 2.76 12.94 2.54
CA PHE A 114 3.09 11.87 1.61
C PHE A 114 4.59 11.54 1.61
N ASP A 115 5.48 12.53 1.73
CA ASP A 115 6.92 12.30 1.85
C ASP A 115 7.23 11.41 3.07
N GLU A 116 6.64 11.70 4.22
CA GLU A 116 6.82 10.92 5.45
C GLU A 116 6.20 9.52 5.35
N LEU A 117 5.00 9.41 4.76
CA LEU A 117 4.27 8.16 4.64
C LEU A 117 4.79 7.23 3.54
N ALA A 118 5.47 7.78 2.54
CA ALA A 118 6.16 7.04 1.48
C ALA A 118 7.63 6.81 1.82
N HIS A 119 8.13 7.29 2.96
CA HIS A 119 9.51 7.08 3.37
C HIS A 119 9.79 5.57 3.54
N PRO A 120 10.91 5.04 3.00
CA PRO A 120 11.23 3.61 3.11
C PRO A 120 11.18 3.09 4.55
N ASP A 121 11.71 3.84 5.51
CA ASP A 121 11.71 3.41 6.92
C ASP A 121 10.31 3.41 7.56
N THR A 122 9.39 4.22 7.05
CA THR A 122 7.98 4.17 7.46
C THR A 122 7.31 2.92 6.89
N LEU A 123 7.58 2.60 5.62
CA LEU A 123 6.93 1.49 4.92
C LEU A 123 7.53 0.12 5.23
N LYS A 124 8.82 0.02 5.57
CA LYS A 124 9.45 -1.21 6.07
C LYS A 124 8.76 -1.76 7.32
N LYS A 125 8.16 -0.90 8.15
CA LYS A 125 7.41 -1.31 9.36
C LYS A 125 6.09 -2.02 9.05
N VAL A 126 5.55 -1.83 7.84
CA VAL A 126 4.27 -2.42 7.41
C VAL A 126 4.42 -3.47 6.32
N ILE A 127 5.64 -3.68 5.84
CA ILE A 127 5.93 -4.80 4.95
C ILE A 127 5.59 -6.11 5.66
N ASN A 128 5.18 -7.12 4.92
CA ASN A 128 4.74 -8.42 5.43
C ASN A 128 3.59 -8.34 6.45
N GLY A 129 2.79 -7.28 6.43
CA GLY A 129 1.59 -7.14 7.28
C GLY A 129 1.85 -6.51 8.64
N GLY A 130 3.01 -5.89 8.85
CA GLY A 130 3.29 -5.12 10.07
C GLY A 130 2.35 -3.92 10.28
N SER A 131 2.41 -3.34 11.48
CA SER A 131 1.54 -2.23 11.91
C SER A 131 2.28 -0.88 11.89
N GLN A 132 1.62 0.18 11.39
CA GLN A 132 2.13 1.55 11.54
C GLN A 132 2.02 2.08 12.97
N ASN A 133 1.14 1.49 13.77
CA ASN A 133 0.84 1.91 15.12
C ASN A 133 0.91 0.71 16.05
N SER A 134 2.13 0.21 16.28
CA SER A 134 2.39 -0.95 17.12
C SER A 134 1.76 -0.82 18.51
N ASN A 135 1.75 0.40 19.07
CA ASN A 135 1.14 0.69 20.36
C ASN A 135 -0.39 0.56 20.33
N GLU A 136 -1.05 1.04 19.29
CA GLU A 136 -2.51 0.88 19.17
C GLU A 136 -2.90 -0.58 18.92
N SER A 137 -2.11 -1.32 18.14
CA SER A 137 -2.34 -2.76 17.95
C SER A 137 -2.09 -3.57 19.23
N SER A 138 -1.03 -3.28 19.99
CA SER A 138 -0.79 -3.97 21.28
C SER A 138 -1.85 -3.61 22.32
N HIS A 139 -2.26 -2.35 22.39
CA HIS A 139 -3.37 -1.92 23.24
C HIS A 139 -4.69 -2.59 22.84
N ALA A 140 -4.94 -2.81 21.54
CA ALA A 140 -6.14 -3.52 21.09
C ALA A 140 -6.17 -4.96 21.62
N VAL A 141 -5.03 -5.66 21.61
CA VAL A 141 -4.91 -7.00 22.21
C VAL A 141 -5.16 -6.94 23.72
N LEU A 142 -4.51 -6.01 24.43
CA LEU A 142 -4.72 -5.82 25.88
C LEU A 142 -6.19 -5.60 26.22
N TRP A 143 -6.87 -4.68 25.54
CA TRP A 143 -8.28 -4.38 25.83
C TRP A 143 -9.24 -5.45 25.34
N SER A 144 -8.81 -6.36 24.45
CA SER A 144 -9.58 -7.56 24.13
C SER A 144 -9.54 -8.61 25.25
N LEU A 145 -8.41 -8.69 25.97
CA LEU A 145 -8.22 -9.57 27.13
C LEU A 145 -8.85 -8.98 28.40
N ALA A 146 -8.70 -7.67 28.61
CA ALA A 146 -9.24 -6.93 29.75
C ALA A 146 -10.15 -5.78 29.27
N PRO A 147 -11.43 -6.05 28.93
CA PRO A 147 -12.34 -5.02 28.47
C PRO A 147 -12.52 -3.88 29.48
N LYS A 148 -12.41 -2.63 29.03
CA LYS A 148 -12.50 -1.42 29.87
C LYS A 148 -13.85 -1.23 30.59
N ASN A 149 -14.88 -1.95 30.16
CA ASN A 149 -16.22 -1.90 30.74
C ASN A 149 -16.43 -2.97 31.82
N ARG A 150 -15.39 -3.72 32.21
CA ARG A 150 -15.43 -4.70 33.30
C ARG A 150 -14.40 -4.33 34.36
N TYR A 151 -14.77 -4.57 35.61
CA TYR A 151 -13.84 -4.44 36.73
C TYR A 151 -12.84 -5.61 36.71
N ALA A 152 -11.57 -5.27 36.86
CA ALA A 152 -10.47 -6.21 37.02
C ALA A 152 -9.53 -5.68 38.09
N THR A 153 -8.88 -6.58 38.83
CA THR A 153 -7.84 -6.18 39.78
C THR A 153 -6.57 -5.80 39.04
N GLY A 154 -5.69 -5.01 39.67
CA GLY A 154 -4.41 -4.62 39.08
C GLY A 154 -3.59 -5.82 38.60
N VAL A 155 -3.56 -6.90 39.41
CA VAL A 155 -2.89 -8.16 39.07
C VAL A 155 -3.41 -8.78 37.78
N VAL A 156 -4.73 -8.75 37.54
CA VAL A 156 -5.32 -9.26 36.30
C VAL A 156 -4.94 -8.38 35.11
N ILE A 157 -4.91 -7.05 35.28
CA ILE A 157 -4.47 -6.13 34.23
C ILE A 157 -3.00 -6.36 33.87
N ASP A 158 -2.13 -6.54 34.86
CA ASP A 158 -0.70 -6.82 34.65
C ASP A 158 -0.49 -8.13 33.89
N LEU A 159 -1.24 -9.17 34.25
CA LEU A 159 -1.22 -10.46 33.55
C LEU A 159 -1.71 -10.31 32.10
N CYS A 160 -2.84 -9.62 31.88
CA CYS A 160 -3.34 -9.36 30.53
C CYS A 160 -2.36 -8.53 29.70
N ALA A 161 -1.65 -7.58 30.30
CA ALA A 161 -0.61 -6.80 29.62
C ALA A 161 0.57 -7.68 29.20
N ALA A 162 1.05 -8.56 30.07
CA ALA A 162 2.10 -9.53 29.74
C ALA A 162 1.69 -10.46 28.59
N ILE A 163 0.47 -11.03 28.66
CA ILE A 163 -0.07 -11.88 27.60
C ILE A 163 -0.21 -11.10 26.28
N ALA A 164 -0.70 -9.85 26.34
CA ALA A 164 -0.85 -9.03 25.13
C ALA A 164 0.48 -8.75 24.43
N VAL A 165 1.56 -8.50 25.19
CA VAL A 165 2.91 -8.32 24.62
C VAL A 165 3.41 -9.60 23.96
N LEU A 166 3.26 -10.76 24.62
CA LEU A 166 3.65 -12.05 24.07
C LEU A 166 2.88 -12.36 22.78
N SER A 167 1.54 -12.30 22.84
CA SER A 167 0.68 -12.57 21.69
C SER A 167 0.94 -11.61 20.52
N TYR A 168 1.18 -10.32 20.80
CA TYR A 168 1.49 -9.36 19.75
C TYR A 168 2.82 -9.72 19.05
N ASN A 169 3.86 -10.02 19.82
CA ASN A 169 5.18 -10.34 19.26
C ASN A 169 5.18 -11.67 18.49
N ASP A 170 4.52 -12.72 18.99
CA ASP A 170 4.45 -14.04 18.33
C ASP A 170 3.77 -13.97 16.95
N THR A 171 2.73 -13.13 16.81
CA THR A 171 2.06 -12.94 15.51
C THR A 171 2.89 -12.15 14.50
N THR A 172 3.95 -11.46 14.95
CA THR A 172 4.86 -10.73 14.06
C THR A 172 6.04 -11.56 13.58
N THR A 173 6.48 -12.56 14.36
CA THR A 173 7.64 -13.42 14.04
C THR A 173 7.29 -14.59 13.11
N ASN A 174 6.03 -15.02 13.06
CA ASN A 174 5.61 -16.19 12.25
C ASN A 174 5.44 -15.89 10.74
N ASN A 175 5.74 -14.68 10.28
CA ASN A 175 5.77 -14.37 8.84
C ASN A 175 7.18 -14.47 8.23
N ASP A 176 8.21 -14.80 9.02
CA ASP A 176 9.61 -14.83 8.59
C ASP A 176 10.22 -16.25 8.51
N THR A 177 9.44 -17.31 8.70
CA THR A 177 9.91 -18.69 8.52
C THR A 177 8.97 -19.49 7.63
N ASP A 178 9.20 -19.41 6.31
CA ASP A 178 8.82 -20.48 5.39
C ASP A 178 9.80 -20.49 4.21
N SER A 179 10.94 -21.17 4.39
CA SER A 179 11.75 -21.83 3.36
C SER A 179 13.09 -22.30 3.96
N SER A 180 13.06 -23.45 4.61
CA SER A 180 14.19 -24.37 4.57
C SER A 180 13.64 -25.78 4.76
N ASP A 181 13.44 -26.43 3.62
CA ASP A 181 13.07 -27.84 3.50
C ASP A 181 14.04 -28.71 4.31
N GLU A 182 13.46 -29.61 5.10
CA GLU A 182 14.15 -30.78 5.64
C GLU A 182 14.62 -31.65 4.46
N SER A 183 15.94 -31.80 4.34
CA SER A 183 16.56 -32.81 3.47
C SER A 183 17.04 -33.97 4.34
N ASP A 184 16.28 -35.05 4.32
CA ASP A 184 16.76 -36.37 4.74
C ASP A 184 17.43 -37.06 3.54
N ASP A 185 18.74 -37.25 3.66
CA ASP A 185 19.57 -38.07 2.78
C ASP A 185 19.28 -39.56 2.97
N SER A 186 19.02 -40.30 1.88
CA SER A 186 19.64 -41.62 1.64
C SER A 186 19.32 -42.21 0.24
N ASN A 187 20.35 -42.19 -0.62
CA ASN A 187 20.82 -43.25 -1.52
C ASN A 187 19.82 -44.14 -2.30
N ASN A 188 19.87 -44.11 -3.64
CA ASN A 188 20.19 -45.32 -4.41
C ASN A 188 20.77 -45.04 -5.82
N ILE A 189 21.58 -46.00 -6.24
CA ILE A 189 22.62 -46.10 -7.26
C ILE A 189 22.07 -46.39 -8.67
N ASP A 190 22.85 -45.96 -9.68
CA ASP A 190 22.94 -46.39 -11.08
C ASP A 190 21.70 -46.87 -11.84
N SER A 191 21.44 -46.23 -12.99
CA SER A 191 21.59 -46.93 -14.28
C SER A 191 21.62 -45.94 -15.44
N ASN A 192 22.83 -45.70 -15.91
CA ASN A 192 23.17 -45.01 -17.14
C ASN A 192 22.86 -45.93 -18.34
N LYS A 193 21.89 -45.60 -19.22
CA LYS A 193 21.96 -45.94 -20.66
C LYS A 193 20.79 -45.41 -21.50
N SER A 194 21.18 -44.71 -22.58
CA SER A 194 20.43 -44.46 -23.82
C SER A 194 19.36 -43.36 -23.68
N ILE A 195 19.34 -42.26 -24.44
CA ILE A 195 19.59 -42.10 -25.87
C ILE A 195 19.92 -40.62 -26.07
N GLN A 196 21.14 -40.28 -26.48
CA GLN A 196 21.40 -39.17 -27.41
C GLN A 196 22.59 -39.55 -28.29
N GLU A 197 22.48 -39.13 -29.56
CA GLU A 197 23.44 -39.23 -30.66
C GLU A 197 23.55 -40.57 -31.40
N ASN A 198 22.93 -40.62 -32.57
CA ASN A 198 23.64 -41.02 -33.77
C ASN A 198 23.14 -40.25 -34.99
N VAL A 199 24.10 -39.54 -35.59
CA VAL A 199 24.02 -38.69 -36.77
C VAL A 199 24.14 -39.53 -38.05
N ASN A 200 23.42 -39.11 -39.11
CA ASN A 200 23.62 -39.38 -40.54
C ASN A 200 23.40 -40.78 -41.16
N LYS A 201 22.35 -40.92 -41.99
CA LYS A 201 22.44 -41.58 -43.32
C LYS A 201 21.23 -41.30 -44.26
N GLY A 202 21.51 -40.79 -45.47
CA GLY A 202 20.68 -40.90 -46.70
C GLY A 202 19.60 -39.82 -46.89
N ARG A 203 19.76 -38.73 -47.66
CA ARG A 203 19.88 -38.56 -49.13
C ARG A 203 18.63 -39.05 -49.90
N ASN A 204 17.82 -38.11 -50.42
CA ASN A 204 17.44 -37.93 -51.84
C ASN A 204 16.17 -37.04 -51.99
N ASP A 205 16.39 -35.86 -52.58
CA ASP A 205 15.76 -35.26 -53.77
C ASP A 205 14.22 -35.21 -54.00
N ASP A 206 13.87 -34.14 -54.75
CA ASP A 206 12.63 -33.78 -55.47
C ASP A 206 11.61 -32.92 -54.68
N GLY A 207 11.45 -31.60 -54.91
CA GLY A 207 10.89 -30.97 -56.12
C GLY A 207 9.34 -30.92 -55.95
N VAL A 208 8.57 -29.83 -56.10
CA VAL A 208 8.53 -28.73 -57.07
C VAL A 208 7.43 -27.74 -56.60
N ALA A 209 7.64 -26.45 -56.92
CA ALA A 209 6.71 -25.31 -57.06
C ALA A 209 5.86 -24.83 -55.86
#